data_AF-A0A9E5XZE3-F1
#
_entry.id   AF-A0A9E5XZE3-F1
#
_cell.length_a   1.000
_cell.length_b   1.000
_cell.length_c   1.000
_cell.angle_alpha   90.00
_cell.angle_beta   90.00
_cell.angle_gamma   90.00
#
_symmetry.space_group_name_H-M   'P 1'
#
loop_
_entity.id
_entity.type
_entity.pdbx_description
1 polymer ?
#
loop_
_entity_poly.entity_id
_entity_poly.type
_entity_poly.pdbx_seq_one_letter_code
_entity_poly.pdbx_strand_id
1 'polypeptide(L)'
;MSYYKEINGKKYDKELLELAEKLVKGQGDGRISLADAEKLLAEVKDGGKYTDIEKDTMAYIRDNFKWTDEADKWFRTEIRKWAATK
;
A
#
# COMPACT_ATOMS: atom_id res chain seq x y z
N MET A 1 -20.46 -3.39 -3.94
CA MET A 1 -19.54 -2.97 -2.86
C MET A 1 -18.95 -1.62 -3.25
N SER A 2 -18.58 -0.76 -2.28
CA SER A 2 -17.90 0.51 -2.59
C SER A 2 -16.44 0.25 -2.93
N TYR A 3 -15.96 0.82 -4.04
CA TYR A 3 -14.55 0.81 -4.44
C TYR A 3 -13.65 1.61 -3.50
N TYR A 4 -14.23 2.56 -2.76
CA TYR A 4 -13.50 3.45 -1.86
C TYR A 4 -13.86 3.22 -0.40
N LYS A 5 -12.88 3.43 0.47
CA LYS A 5 -13.05 3.61 1.91
C LYS A 5 -12.87 5.09 2.23
N GLU A 6 -13.81 5.67 2.96
CA GLU A 6 -13.71 7.06 3.39
C GLU A 6 -13.22 7.10 4.84
N ILE A 7 -12.15 7.85 5.10
CA ILE A 7 -11.60 8.08 6.43
C ILE A 7 -11.43 9.59 6.59
N ASN A 8 -12.11 10.17 7.57
CA ASN A 8 -12.09 11.61 7.85
C ASN A 8 -12.42 12.49 6.61
N GLY A 9 -13.40 12.09 5.81
CA GLY A 9 -13.83 12.83 4.61
C GLY A 9 -12.92 12.66 3.40
N LYS A 10 -11.84 11.86 3.50
CA LYS A 10 -10.93 11.56 2.39
C LYS A 10 -11.15 10.13 1.89
N LYS A 11 -11.16 9.98 0.56
CA LYS A 11 -11.34 8.68 -0.10
C LYS A 11 -10.00 8.00 -0.32
N TYR A 12 -10.01 6.70 -0.07
CA TYR A 12 -8.87 5.81 -0.24
C TYR A 12 -9.31 4.59 -1.04
N ASP A 13 -8.34 3.98 -1.71
CA ASP A 13 -8.50 2.67 -2.31
C ASP A 13 -8.78 1.65 -1.21
N LYS A 14 -9.96 1.04 -1.28
CA LYS A 14 -10.42 0.12 -0.24
C LYS A 14 -9.60 -1.18 -0.26
N GLU A 15 -9.27 -1.69 -1.44
CA GLU A 15 -8.63 -2.98 -1.63
C GLU A 15 -7.18 -2.93 -1.13
N LEU A 16 -6.45 -1.85 -1.41
CA LEU A 16 -5.10 -1.62 -0.88
C LEU A 16 -5.09 -1.53 0.65
N LEU A 17 -6.08 -0.88 1.26
CA LEU A 17 -6.18 -0.80 2.72
C LEU A 17 -6.47 -2.16 3.34
N GLU A 18 -7.44 -2.90 2.80
CA GLU A 18 -7.79 -4.24 3.30
C GLU A 18 -6.63 -5.23 3.11
N LEU A 19 -5.87 -5.11 2.01
CA LEU A 19 -4.67 -5.91 1.78
C LEU A 19 -3.60 -5.60 2.84
N ALA A 20 -3.30 -4.34 3.11
CA ALA A 20 -2.34 -3.96 4.15
C ALA A 20 -2.74 -4.50 5.54
N GLU A 21 -4.02 -4.36 5.91
CA GLU A 21 -4.58 -4.93 7.15
C GLU A 21 -4.39 -6.46 7.18
N LYS A 22 -4.67 -7.16 6.08
CA LYS A 22 -4.56 -8.62 5.99
C LYS A 22 -3.12 -9.11 6.11
N LEU A 23 -2.16 -8.41 5.49
CA LEU A 23 -0.76 -8.83 5.46
C LEU A 23 -0.12 -8.79 6.86
N VAL A 24 -0.47 -7.81 7.69
CA VAL A 24 0.06 -7.73 9.07
C VAL A 24 -0.74 -8.53 10.10
N LYS A 25 -1.95 -8.98 9.76
CA LYS A 25 -2.84 -9.64 10.72
C LYS A 25 -2.40 -11.08 11.00
N GLY A 26 -1.98 -11.33 12.24
CA GLY A 26 -1.68 -12.68 12.74
C GLY A 26 -0.40 -13.29 12.14
N GLN A 27 0.43 -12.50 11.48
CA GLN A 27 1.71 -12.91 10.91
C GLN A 27 2.87 -12.18 11.59
N GLY A 28 3.94 -12.92 11.92
CA GLY A 28 5.21 -12.35 12.38
C GLY A 28 5.07 -11.38 13.57
N ASP A 29 5.76 -10.25 13.47
CA ASP A 29 5.80 -9.18 14.48
C ASP A 29 4.84 -8.01 14.19
N GLY A 30 3.89 -8.21 13.26
CA GLY A 30 2.91 -7.20 12.89
C GLY A 30 3.47 -6.04 12.04
N ARG A 31 4.66 -6.18 11.46
CA ARG A 31 5.20 -5.25 10.47
C ARG A 31 5.01 -5.77 9.05
N ILE A 32 4.84 -4.85 8.10
CA ILE A 32 4.94 -5.15 6.68
C ILE A 32 6.38 -5.55 6.37
N SER A 33 6.56 -6.83 6.07
CA SER A 33 7.83 -7.41 5.65
C SER A 33 8.12 -7.09 4.17
N LEU A 34 9.31 -7.46 3.67
CA LEU A 34 9.63 -7.30 2.25
C LEU A 34 8.65 -8.10 1.37
N ALA A 35 8.32 -9.33 1.76
CA ALA A 35 7.38 -10.18 1.02
C ALA A 35 5.95 -9.59 1.00
N ASP A 36 5.56 -8.86 2.04
CA ASP A 36 4.27 -8.18 2.10
C ASP A 36 4.27 -6.92 1.24
N ALA A 37 5.37 -6.17 1.27
CA ALA A 37 5.59 -5.03 0.40
C ALA A 37 5.55 -5.40 -1.08
N GLU A 38 6.10 -6.56 -1.46
CA GLU A 38 6.01 -7.10 -2.83
C GLU A 38 4.58 -7.37 -3.26
N LYS A 39 3.76 -7.97 -2.39
CA LYS A 39 2.32 -8.20 -2.67
C LYS A 39 1.55 -6.89 -2.78
N LEU A 40 1.79 -5.95 -1.87
CA LEU A 40 1.22 -4.60 -1.92
C LEU A 40 1.58 -3.89 -3.23
N LEU A 41 2.83 -4.00 -3.68
CA LEU A 41 3.27 -3.38 -4.92
C LEU A 41 2.62 -4.03 -6.14
N ALA A 42 2.47 -5.36 -6.13
CA ALA A 42 1.77 -6.08 -7.19
C ALA A 42 0.31 -5.59 -7.33
N GLU A 43 -0.38 -5.41 -6.20
CA GLU A 43 -1.75 -4.89 -6.19
C GLU A 43 -1.84 -3.48 -6.77
N VAL A 44 -0.95 -2.56 -6.35
CA VAL A 44 -0.89 -1.21 -6.93
C VAL A 44 -0.65 -1.25 -8.43
N LYS A 45 0.18 -2.18 -8.90
CA LYS A 45 0.50 -2.33 -10.32
C LYS A 45 -0.66 -2.92 -11.13
N ASP A 46 -1.45 -3.82 -10.55
CA ASP A 46 -2.58 -4.47 -11.20
C ASP A 46 -3.71 -3.47 -11.53
N GLY A 47 -3.95 -2.51 -10.63
CA GLY A 47 -4.84 -1.37 -10.89
C GLY A 47 -4.41 -0.51 -12.09
N GLY A 48 -3.16 -0.62 -12.53
CA GLY A 48 -2.65 -0.08 -13.80
C GLY A 48 -2.42 1.43 -13.83
N LYS A 49 -2.89 2.16 -12.82
CA LYS A 49 -2.79 3.61 -12.67
C LYS A 49 -2.32 3.98 -11.26
N TYR A 50 -1.71 5.16 -11.13
CA TYR A 50 -1.27 5.71 -9.85
C TYR A 50 -1.82 7.13 -9.68
N THR A 51 -3.13 7.21 -9.47
CA THR A 51 -3.86 8.46 -9.29
C THR A 51 -3.61 9.03 -7.90
N ASP A 52 -4.23 10.17 -7.60
CA ASP A 52 -4.10 10.78 -6.28
C ASP A 52 -4.72 9.91 -5.18
N ILE A 53 -5.73 9.08 -5.49
CA ILE A 53 -6.31 8.14 -4.53
C ILE A 53 -5.31 7.05 -4.15
N GLU A 54 -4.62 6.41 -5.11
CA GLU A 54 -3.63 5.36 -4.79
C GLU A 54 -2.41 5.96 -4.07
N LYS A 55 -1.98 7.17 -4.43
CA LYS A 55 -0.90 7.89 -3.71
C LYS A 55 -1.30 8.17 -2.27
N ASP A 56 -2.49 8.72 -2.06
CA ASP A 56 -3.02 9.04 -0.74
C ASP A 56 -3.22 7.78 0.11
N THR A 57 -3.62 6.68 -0.52
CA THR A 57 -3.76 5.38 0.14
C THR A 57 -2.41 4.82 0.55
N MET A 58 -1.39 4.88 -0.32
CA MET A 58 -0.05 4.43 0.05
C MET A 58 0.59 5.32 1.12
N ALA A 59 0.32 6.62 1.12
CA ALA A 59 0.73 7.52 2.20
C ALA A 59 0.07 7.11 3.52
N TYR A 60 -1.25 6.88 3.52
CA TYR A 60 -1.96 6.40 4.70
C TYR A 60 -1.40 5.07 5.22
N ILE A 61 -1.15 4.09 4.34
CA ILE A 61 -0.58 2.79 4.73
C ILE A 61 0.80 2.98 5.36
N ARG A 62 1.64 3.85 4.80
CA ARG A 62 2.97 4.13 5.35
C ARG A 62 2.92 4.80 6.72
N ASP A 63 1.96 5.68 6.95
CA ASP A 63 1.85 6.43 8.20
C ASP A 63 1.19 5.62 9.33
N ASN A 64 0.32 4.64 8.98
CA ASN A 64 -0.50 3.91 9.95
C ASN A 64 -0.04 2.46 10.19
N PHE A 65 0.80 1.90 9.32
CA PHE A 65 1.35 0.56 9.48
C PHE A 65 2.83 0.63 9.80
N LYS A 66 3.32 -0.35 10.56
CA LYS A 66 4.75 -0.52 10.78
C LYS A 66 5.33 -1.29 9.61
N TRP A 67 6.52 -0.88 9.17
CA TRP A 67 7.28 -1.53 8.12
C TRP A 67 8.61 -2.01 8.70
N THR A 68 9.21 -3.04 8.11
CA THR A 68 10.66 -3.22 8.26
C THR A 68 11.38 -2.14 7.44
N ASP A 69 12.58 -1.74 7.86
CA ASP A 69 13.36 -0.73 7.15
C ASP A 69 13.66 -1.15 5.70
N GLU A 70 13.91 -2.45 5.52
CA GLU A 70 14.12 -3.06 4.20
C GLU A 70 12.89 -2.94 3.30
N ALA A 71 11.71 -3.30 3.83
CA ALA A 71 10.46 -3.23 3.09
C ALA A 71 10.11 -1.79 2.69
N ASP A 72 10.26 -0.83 3.61
CA ASP A 72 9.97 0.57 3.34
C ASP A 72 10.88 1.13 2.25
N LYS A 73 12.19 0.89 2.37
CA LYS A 73 13.20 1.35 1.39
C LYS A 73 12.97 0.74 0.01
N TRP A 74 12.74 -0.57 -0.04
CA TRP A 74 12.50 -1.28 -1.29
C TRP A 74 11.23 -0.76 -1.96
N PHE A 75 10.11 -0.69 -1.23
CA PHE A 75 8.83 -0.25 -1.80
C PHE A 75 8.90 1.16 -2.38
N ARG A 76 9.50 2.12 -1.66
CA ARG A 76 9.68 3.51 -2.15
C ARG A 76 10.45 3.55 -3.46
N THR A 77 11.45 2.68 -3.61
CA THR A 77 12.27 2.62 -4.81
C THR A 77 11.45 2.09 -5.98
N GLU A 78 10.78 0.96 -5.79
CA GLU A 78 10.07 0.29 -6.86
C GLU A 78 8.79 1.02 -7.30
N ILE A 79 8.03 1.59 -6.35
CA ILE A 79 6.84 2.37 -6.70
C ILE A 79 7.20 3.63 -7.50
N ARG A 80 8.32 4.30 -7.18
CA ARG A 80 8.80 5.47 -7.93
C ARG A 80 9.23 5.10 -9.35
N LYS A 81 9.99 4.01 -9.51
CA LYS A 81 10.41 3.52 -10.83
C LYS A 81 9.20 3.21 -11.71
N TRP A 82 8.23 2.50 -11.15
CA TRP A 82 7.02 2.13 -11.89
C TRP A 82 6.14 3.34 -12.21
N ALA A 83 5.89 4.23 -11.24
CA ALA A 83 5.06 5.42 -11.43
C ALA A 83 5.63 6.39 -12.47
N ALA A 84 6.96 6.42 -12.66
CA ALA A 84 7.60 7.19 -13.72
C ALA A 84 7.31 6.68 -15.14
N THR A 85 6.72 5.49 -15.29
CA THR A 85 6.35 4.89 -16.58
C THR A 85 4.86 5.03 -16.91
N LYS A 86 4.10 5.75 -16.08
CA LYS A 86 2.65 5.90 -16.18
C LYS A 86 2.23 7.30 -16.61
#